data_AF-A0A967X8Z3-F1
#
_entry.id   AF-A0A967X8Z3-F1
#
_cell.length_a   1.000
_cell.length_b   1.000
_cell.length_c   1.000
_cell.angle_alpha   90.00
_cell.angle_beta   90.00
_cell.angle_gamma   90.00
#
_symmetry.space_group_name_H-M   'P 1'
#
loop_
_entity.id
_entity.type
_entity.pdbx_description
1 polymer ?
#
loop_
_entity_poly.entity_id
_entity_poly.type
_entity_poly.pdbx_seq_one_letter_code
_entity_poly.pdbx_strand_id
1 'polypeptide(L)'
;MSENKAPMYRRFLNARSPLRLLEKGLHGGLGRGNLGLVLAARGVGKTSFLVGVAMDDLLRGEPVLHVSLDHTVSHVRDYYDTVFDALAKSTHLENAATVHAEADRLRRIRAYPASEFDARRLDEALALESEAGGKIALVVIDGFDPATRHRKEIEDLRELAQRKEME
;
A
#
# COMPACT_ATOMS: atom_id res chain seq x y z
N MET A 1 -13.24 -25.98 -4.65
CA MET A 1 -13.04 -25.41 -6.00
C MET A 1 -12.51 -23.99 -5.84
N SER A 2 -11.20 -23.80 -5.99
CA SER A 2 -10.59 -22.48 -6.05
C SER A 2 -10.67 -22.03 -7.51
N GLU A 3 -11.70 -21.25 -7.82
CA GLU A 3 -11.83 -20.64 -9.15
C GLU A 3 -10.71 -19.61 -9.30
N ASN A 4 -9.92 -19.73 -10.37
CA ASN A 4 -8.75 -18.92 -10.61
C ASN A 4 -9.19 -17.45 -10.83
N LYS A 5 -9.19 -16.63 -9.77
CA LYS A 5 -9.62 -15.21 -9.76
C LYS A 5 -8.64 -14.26 -10.48
N ALA A 6 -7.43 -14.72 -10.79
CA ALA A 6 -6.36 -13.93 -11.42
C ALA A 6 -6.72 -13.27 -12.78
N PRO A 7 -7.54 -13.87 -13.67
CA PRO A 7 -7.89 -13.25 -14.96
C PRO A 7 -8.86 -12.06 -14.82
N MET A 8 -9.70 -12.07 -13.77
CA MET A 8 -10.73 -11.04 -13.55
C MET A 8 -10.07 -9.73 -13.12
N TYR A 9 -9.14 -9.79 -12.16
CA TYR A 9 -8.45 -8.61 -11.61
C TYR A 9 -7.48 -7.93 -12.58
N ARG A 10 -6.80 -8.71 -13.43
CA ARG A 10 -5.93 -8.18 -14.50
C ARG A 10 -6.67 -7.36 -15.56
N ARG A 11 -7.97 -7.58 -15.73
CA ARG A 11 -8.81 -6.81 -16.67
C ARG A 11 -9.24 -5.46 -16.09
N PHE A 12 -9.47 -5.37 -14.78
CA PHE A 12 -9.95 -4.14 -14.13
C PHE A 12 -8.94 -2.98 -14.15
N LEU A 13 -7.64 -3.28 -14.11
CA LEU A 13 -6.56 -2.28 -14.18
C LEU A 13 -6.24 -1.81 -15.60
N ASN A 14 -6.90 -2.39 -16.62
CA ASN A 14 -6.41 -2.32 -18.00
C ASN A 14 -6.88 -1.09 -18.80
N ALA A 15 -7.61 -0.14 -18.21
CA ALA A 15 -8.04 1.08 -18.88
C ALA A 15 -7.40 2.33 -18.25
N ARG A 16 -6.23 2.74 -18.77
CA ARG A 16 -5.65 4.10 -18.67
C ARG A 16 -5.20 4.60 -17.28
N SER A 17 -4.85 3.74 -16.32
CA SER A 17 -4.24 4.19 -15.05
C SER A 17 -2.78 4.63 -15.23
N PRO A 18 -2.36 5.82 -14.73
CA PRO A 18 -0.97 6.26 -14.66
C PRO A 18 -0.03 5.27 -13.96
N LEU A 19 -0.57 4.43 -13.07
CA LEU A 19 0.19 3.39 -12.37
C LEU A 19 0.80 2.37 -13.34
N ARG A 20 0.17 2.08 -14.48
CA ARG A 20 0.74 1.16 -15.50
C ARG A 20 1.99 1.69 -16.18
N LEU A 21 2.13 3.02 -16.31
CA LEU A 21 3.38 3.61 -16.81
C LEU A 21 4.51 3.36 -15.82
N LEU A 22 4.18 3.36 -14.52
CA LEU A 22 5.10 3.03 -13.46
C LEU A 22 5.42 1.53 -13.41
N GLU A 23 4.42 0.64 -13.51
CA GLU A 23 4.63 -0.82 -13.54
C GLU A 23 5.52 -1.26 -14.71
N LYS A 24 5.35 -0.63 -15.88
CA LYS A 24 6.21 -0.87 -17.05
C LYS A 24 7.65 -0.41 -16.81
N GLY A 25 7.86 0.64 -16.02
CA GLY A 25 9.20 1.11 -15.62
C GLY A 25 9.80 0.29 -14.46
N LEU A 26 8.97 -0.23 -13.58
CA LEU A 26 9.34 -1.00 -12.39
C LEU A 26 9.36 -2.52 -12.62
N HIS A 27 9.09 -3.00 -13.83
CA HIS A 27 9.12 -4.43 -14.18
C HIS A 27 8.21 -5.31 -13.30
N GLY A 28 7.07 -4.78 -12.85
CA GLY A 28 6.07 -5.53 -12.07
C GLY A 28 6.02 -5.26 -10.57
N GLY A 29 6.74 -4.27 -10.04
CA GLY A 29 6.65 -3.86 -8.63
C GLY A 29 7.96 -3.30 -8.09
N LEU A 30 8.05 -3.06 -6.78
CA LEU A 30 9.33 -2.73 -6.15
C LEU A 30 10.25 -3.95 -6.07
N GLY A 31 9.68 -5.16 -6.10
CA GLY A 31 10.38 -6.41 -5.87
C GLY A 31 10.60 -6.64 -4.37
N ARG A 32 10.40 -7.88 -3.93
CA ARG A 32 10.52 -8.26 -2.52
C ARG A 32 11.87 -7.88 -1.92
N GLY A 33 11.84 -7.22 -0.77
CA GLY A 33 13.01 -6.77 -0.01
C GLY A 33 13.55 -5.40 -0.43
N ASN A 34 12.90 -4.71 -1.35
CA ASN A 34 13.32 -3.39 -1.79
C ASN A 34 12.56 -2.28 -1.07
N LEU A 35 13.21 -1.13 -0.92
CA LEU A 35 12.63 0.07 -0.36
C LEU A 35 12.47 1.12 -1.47
N GLY A 36 11.25 1.57 -1.70
CA GLY A 36 10.92 2.67 -2.60
C GLY A 36 10.73 3.99 -1.86
N LEU A 37 11.09 5.11 -2.48
CA LEU A 37 10.84 6.44 -1.94
C LEU A 37 10.17 7.34 -2.99
N VAL A 38 9.03 7.93 -2.63
CA VAL A 38 8.27 8.84 -3.49
C VAL A 38 8.46 10.29 -3.01
N LEU A 39 9.20 11.08 -3.81
CA LEU A 39 9.47 12.48 -3.52
C LEU A 39 8.70 13.40 -4.46
N ALA A 40 7.97 14.36 -3.88
CA ALA A 40 7.28 15.42 -4.61
C ALA A 40 6.98 16.60 -3.68
N ALA A 41 6.61 17.75 -4.24
CA ALA A 41 6.15 18.89 -3.46
C ALA A 41 4.80 18.60 -2.75
N ARG A 42 4.46 19.40 -1.74
CA ARG A 42 3.14 19.33 -1.08
C ARG A 42 2.04 19.58 -2.12
N GLY A 43 0.97 18.79 -2.07
CA GLY A 43 -0.19 18.94 -2.95
C GLY A 43 -0.06 18.28 -4.34
N VAL A 44 1.07 17.65 -4.66
CA VAL A 44 1.28 16.97 -5.97
C VAL A 44 0.56 15.60 -6.05
N GLY A 45 0.03 15.09 -4.93
CA GLY A 45 -0.73 13.84 -4.91
C GLY A 45 0.06 12.60 -4.49
N LYS A 46 1.07 12.75 -3.61
CA LYS A 46 1.86 11.63 -3.07
C LYS A 46 0.99 10.56 -2.39
N THR A 47 0.11 11.00 -1.49
CA THR A 47 -0.87 10.11 -0.84
C THR A 47 -1.76 9.41 -1.85
N SER A 48 -2.30 10.14 -2.83
CA SER A 48 -3.12 9.58 -3.91
C SER A 48 -2.38 8.49 -4.68
N PHE A 49 -1.11 8.74 -4.99
CA PHE A 49 -0.24 7.80 -5.67
C PHE A 49 0.01 6.55 -4.82
N LEU A 50 0.42 6.71 -3.55
CA LEU A 50 0.70 5.60 -2.63
C LEU A 50 -0.55 4.74 -2.37
N VAL A 51 -1.71 5.37 -2.20
CA VAL A 51 -3.00 4.68 -2.06
C VAL A 51 -3.36 3.93 -3.34
N GLY A 52 -3.05 4.50 -4.52
CA GLY A 52 -3.20 3.82 -5.80
C GLY A 52 -2.35 2.56 -5.91
N VAL A 53 -1.07 2.62 -5.51
CA VAL A 53 -0.18 1.45 -5.47
C VAL A 53 -0.71 0.39 -4.52
N ALA A 54 -1.11 0.78 -3.30
CA ALA A 54 -1.71 -0.16 -2.35
C ALA A 54 -3.02 -0.78 -2.88
N MET A 55 -3.87 0.00 -3.54
CA MET A 55 -5.14 -0.48 -4.08
C MET A 55 -4.90 -1.54 -5.17
N ASP A 56 -3.87 -1.37 -6.00
CA ASP A 56 -3.49 -2.33 -7.03
C ASP A 56 -3.18 -3.73 -6.43
N ASP A 57 -2.39 -3.78 -5.36
CA ASP A 57 -2.09 -5.03 -4.64
C ASP A 57 -3.32 -5.60 -3.91
N LEU A 58 -4.10 -4.75 -3.24
CA LEU A 58 -5.34 -5.19 -2.58
C LEU A 58 -6.32 -5.82 -3.59
N LEU A 59 -6.44 -5.25 -4.78
CA LEU A 59 -7.27 -5.78 -5.86
C LEU A 59 -6.72 -7.07 -6.46
N ARG A 60 -5.42 -7.36 -6.32
CA ARG A 60 -4.82 -8.66 -6.67
C ARG A 60 -5.01 -9.72 -5.60
N GLY A 61 -5.54 -9.34 -4.44
CA GLY A 61 -5.69 -10.23 -3.29
C GLY A 61 -4.46 -10.26 -2.38
N GLU A 62 -3.52 -9.33 -2.54
CA GLU A 62 -2.30 -9.24 -1.74
C GLU A 62 -2.53 -8.35 -0.50
N PRO A 63 -2.22 -8.80 0.73
CA PRO A 63 -2.40 -8.00 1.93
C PRO A 63 -1.44 -6.79 2.00
N VAL A 64 -1.98 -5.62 2.35
CA VAL A 64 -1.22 -4.37 2.44
C VAL A 64 -1.29 -3.78 3.85
N LEU A 65 -0.15 -3.34 4.38
CA LEU A 65 -0.08 -2.51 5.58
C LEU A 65 0.19 -1.05 5.20
N HIS A 66 -0.78 -0.18 5.45
CA HIS A 66 -0.63 1.26 5.32
C HIS A 66 -0.32 1.88 6.69
N VAL A 67 0.86 2.47 6.83
CA VAL A 67 1.28 3.27 7.96
C VAL A 67 1.14 4.75 7.61
N SER A 68 0.30 5.47 8.36
CA SER A 68 0.11 6.91 8.21
C SER A 68 0.79 7.67 9.34
N LEU A 69 1.61 8.66 9.00
CA LEU A 69 2.30 9.52 9.97
C LEU A 69 1.62 10.88 10.19
N ASP A 70 0.73 11.27 9.27
CA ASP A 70 0.10 12.61 9.24
C ASP A 70 -1.43 12.56 9.40
N HIS A 71 -2.04 11.39 9.28
CA HIS A 71 -3.50 11.21 9.26
C HIS A 71 -3.98 10.11 10.21
N THR A 72 -5.20 10.26 10.70
CA THR A 72 -5.87 9.24 11.52
C THR A 72 -6.26 8.03 10.69
N VAL A 73 -6.48 6.89 11.35
CA VAL A 73 -6.97 5.66 10.69
C VAL A 73 -8.28 5.91 9.95
N SER A 74 -9.21 6.68 10.52
CA SER A 74 -10.49 7.00 9.87
C SER A 74 -10.29 7.79 8.57
N HIS A 75 -9.43 8.81 8.60
CA HIS A 75 -9.14 9.63 7.41
C HIS A 75 -8.54 8.78 6.28
N VAL A 76 -7.61 7.89 6.61
CA VAL A 76 -7.01 6.98 5.62
C VAL A 76 -8.09 6.06 5.03
N ARG A 77 -8.97 5.48 5.86
CA ARG A 77 -10.08 4.63 5.38
C ARG A 77 -11.00 5.37 4.42
N ASP A 78 -11.48 6.54 4.82
CA ASP A 78 -12.38 7.36 3.99
C ASP A 78 -11.73 7.72 2.65
N TYR A 79 -10.41 7.93 2.66
CA TYR A 79 -9.65 8.21 1.45
C TYR A 79 -9.55 7.00 0.51
N TYR A 80 -9.26 5.80 1.05
CA TYR A 80 -9.30 4.57 0.26
C TYR A 80 -10.67 4.33 -0.36
N ASP A 81 -11.74 4.57 0.39
CA ASP A 81 -13.11 4.38 -0.09
C ASP A 81 -13.43 5.36 -1.22
N THR A 82 -13.00 6.62 -1.08
CA THR A 82 -13.12 7.64 -2.15
C THR A 82 -12.38 7.22 -3.42
N VAL A 83 -11.15 6.68 -3.29
CA VAL A 83 -10.36 6.21 -4.43
C VAL A 83 -10.99 4.98 -5.08
N PHE A 84 -11.48 4.04 -4.27
CA PHE A 84 -12.18 2.85 -4.76
C PHE A 84 -13.45 3.23 -5.54
N ASP A 85 -14.27 4.12 -5.00
CA ASP A 85 -15.50 4.58 -5.65
C ASP A 85 -15.21 5.25 -7.00
N ALA A 86 -14.17 6.08 -7.06
CA ALA A 86 -13.73 6.71 -8.30
C ALA A 86 -13.28 5.66 -9.34
N LEU A 87 -12.50 4.67 -8.90
CA LEU A 87 -12.06 3.55 -9.74
C LEU A 87 -13.27 2.77 -10.26
N ALA A 88 -14.15 2.30 -9.37
CA ALA A 88 -15.31 1.49 -9.69
C ALA A 88 -16.25 2.18 -10.70
N LYS A 89 -16.47 3.49 -10.53
CA LYS A 89 -17.25 4.31 -11.49
C LYS A 89 -16.57 4.40 -12.85
N SER A 90 -15.25 4.62 -12.88
CA SER A 90 -14.50 4.81 -14.13
C SER A 90 -14.32 3.52 -14.94
N THR A 91 -14.29 2.37 -14.29
CA THR A 91 -14.03 1.07 -14.92
C THR A 91 -15.29 0.21 -15.12
N HIS A 92 -16.46 0.71 -14.69
CA HIS A 92 -17.71 -0.07 -14.65
C HIS A 92 -17.54 -1.41 -13.93
N LEU A 93 -16.96 -1.38 -12.73
CA LEU A 93 -16.62 -2.58 -11.97
C LEU A 93 -17.89 -3.38 -11.60
N GLU A 94 -17.98 -4.61 -12.10
CA GLU A 94 -19.01 -5.57 -11.68
C GLU A 94 -18.74 -6.04 -10.25
N ASN A 95 -19.81 -6.30 -9.47
CA ASN A 95 -19.71 -6.75 -8.08
C ASN A 95 -18.86 -5.85 -7.16
N ALA A 96 -18.87 -4.53 -7.40
CA ALA A 96 -18.04 -3.56 -6.68
C ALA A 96 -18.10 -3.69 -5.15
N ALA A 97 -19.29 -3.95 -4.57
CA ALA A 97 -19.44 -4.14 -3.13
C ALA A 97 -18.66 -5.36 -2.59
N THR A 98 -18.65 -6.47 -3.33
CA THR A 98 -17.90 -7.68 -2.96
C THR A 98 -16.39 -7.43 -3.09
N VAL A 99 -15.96 -6.79 -4.18
CA VAL A 99 -14.54 -6.47 -4.40
C VAL A 99 -14.03 -5.49 -3.33
N HIS A 100 -14.83 -4.48 -2.98
CA HIS A 100 -14.51 -3.55 -1.90
C HIS A 100 -14.35 -4.26 -0.57
N ALA A 101 -15.27 -5.14 -0.21
CA ALA A 101 -15.19 -5.94 1.02
C ALA A 101 -13.99 -6.89 1.03
N GLU A 102 -13.60 -7.46 -0.11
CA GLU A 102 -12.38 -8.28 -0.23
C GLU A 102 -11.11 -7.42 -0.02
N ALA A 103 -11.01 -6.26 -0.67
CA ALA A 103 -9.90 -5.33 -0.51
C ALA A 103 -9.79 -4.81 0.94
N ASP A 104 -10.91 -4.45 1.56
CA ASP A 104 -10.95 -3.99 2.95
C ASP A 104 -10.46 -5.05 3.95
N ARG A 105 -10.75 -6.33 3.70
CA ARG A 105 -10.26 -7.44 4.54
C ARG A 105 -8.76 -7.65 4.45
N LEU A 106 -8.13 -7.23 3.35
CA LEU A 106 -6.70 -7.36 3.10
C LEU A 106 -5.92 -6.09 3.50
N ARG A 107 -6.63 -4.98 3.72
CA ARG A 107 -6.06 -3.70 4.15
C ARG A 107 -5.86 -3.66 5.65
N ARG A 108 -4.63 -3.36 6.09
CA ARG A 108 -4.28 -3.02 7.47
C ARG A 108 -3.86 -1.57 7.52
N ILE A 109 -4.36 -0.82 8.50
CA ILE A 109 -4.00 0.58 8.69
C ILE A 109 -3.46 0.75 10.10
N ARG A 110 -2.33 1.45 10.21
CA ARG A 110 -1.76 1.93 11.47
C ARG A 110 -1.49 3.42 11.33
N ALA A 111 -1.70 4.15 12.42
CA ALA A 111 -1.37 5.57 12.48
C ALA A 111 -0.43 5.79 13.67
N TYR A 112 0.66 6.51 13.42
CA TYR A 112 1.65 6.84 14.46
C TYR A 112 1.98 8.33 14.36
N PRO A 113 2.23 9.02 15.47
CA PRO A 113 2.91 10.32 15.41
C PRO A 113 4.26 10.14 14.71
N ALA A 114 4.58 11.04 13.77
CA ALA A 114 5.83 10.98 13.01
C ALA A 114 7.07 10.87 13.91
N SER A 115 7.10 11.59 15.04
CA SER A 115 8.21 11.55 16.01
C SER A 115 8.42 10.21 16.69
N GLU A 116 7.42 9.34 16.66
CA GLU A 116 7.46 8.04 17.34
C GLU A 116 7.63 6.86 16.39
N PHE A 117 7.56 7.08 15.08
CA PHE A 117 7.70 6.02 14.09
C PHE A 117 9.17 5.73 13.76
N ASP A 118 9.54 4.46 13.81
CA ASP A 118 10.85 3.94 13.42
C ASP A 118 10.74 2.50 12.89
N ALA A 119 11.87 1.93 12.46
CA ALA A 119 11.92 0.56 11.97
C ALA A 119 11.51 -0.49 13.03
N ARG A 120 11.74 -0.21 14.32
CA ARG A 120 11.35 -1.13 15.40
C ARG A 120 9.84 -1.22 15.53
N ARG A 121 9.15 -0.08 15.56
CA ARG A 121 7.69 -0.02 15.59
C ARG A 121 7.07 -0.68 14.36
N LEU A 122 7.69 -0.52 13.19
CA LEU A 122 7.23 -1.22 11.99
C LEU A 122 7.40 -2.74 12.14
N ASP A 123 8.54 -3.23 12.64
CA ASP A 123 8.77 -4.67 12.87
C ASP A 123 7.75 -5.25 13.86
N GLU A 124 7.45 -4.53 14.95
CA GLU A 124 6.42 -4.91 15.92
C GLU A 124 5.02 -4.99 15.29
N ALA A 125 4.64 -4.00 14.48
CA ALA A 125 3.37 -4.00 13.76
C ALA A 125 3.25 -5.20 12.81
N LEU A 126 4.33 -5.51 12.10
CA LEU A 126 4.39 -6.65 11.16
C LEU A 126 4.37 -8.00 11.88
N ALA A 127 5.00 -8.11 13.05
CA ALA A 127 4.95 -9.30 13.88
C ALA A 127 3.52 -9.59 14.32
N LEU A 128 2.78 -8.57 14.78
CA LEU A 128 1.38 -8.71 15.18
C LEU A 128 0.48 -9.18 14.02
N GLU A 129 0.68 -8.64 12.82
CA GLU A 129 -0.08 -9.10 11.64
C GLU A 129 0.28 -10.55 11.24
N SER A 130 1.55 -10.93 11.40
CA SER A 130 2.01 -12.30 11.14
C SER A 130 1.43 -13.31 12.12
N GLU A 131 1.36 -12.95 13.41
CA GLU A 131 0.72 -13.77 14.46
C GLU A 131 -0.77 -13.96 14.22
N ALA A 132 -1.45 -12.95 13.65
CA ALA A 132 -2.84 -13.04 13.21
C ALA A 132 -3.03 -13.88 11.94
N GLY A 133 -1.97 -14.49 11.40
CA GLY A 133 -1.98 -15.32 10.19
C GLY A 133 -1.93 -14.54 8.88
N GLY A 134 -1.73 -13.21 8.94
CA GLY A 134 -1.59 -12.36 7.76
C GLY A 134 -0.14 -12.27 7.30
N LYS A 135 0.12 -12.48 6.00
CA LYS A 135 1.42 -12.16 5.40
C LYS A 135 1.29 -10.87 4.60
N ILE A 136 1.85 -9.78 5.13
CA ILE A 136 1.87 -8.50 4.42
C ILE A 136 2.81 -8.60 3.21
N ALA A 137 2.30 -8.29 2.03
CA ALA A 137 3.04 -8.28 0.79
C ALA A 137 3.72 -6.92 0.54
N LEU A 138 3.01 -5.83 0.86
CA LEU A 138 3.44 -4.45 0.66
C LEU A 138 3.24 -3.62 1.92
N VAL A 139 4.24 -2.81 2.27
CA VAL A 139 4.13 -1.76 3.29
C VAL A 139 4.16 -0.38 2.63
N VAL A 140 3.12 0.41 2.86
CA VAL A 140 3.08 1.83 2.47
C VAL A 140 3.28 2.70 3.70
N ILE A 141 4.24 3.62 3.64
CA ILE A 141 4.46 4.63 4.70
C ILE A 141 4.14 6.00 4.11
N ASP A 142 3.01 6.59 4.51
CA ASP A 142 2.59 7.93 4.10
C ASP A 142 2.90 8.98 5.17
N GLY A 143 3.28 10.18 4.73
CA GLY A 143 3.76 11.26 5.61
C GLY A 143 5.22 11.14 6.03
N PHE A 144 6.00 10.23 5.43
CA PHE A 144 7.44 10.14 5.72
C PHE A 144 8.21 11.29 5.06
N ASP A 145 8.83 12.14 5.87
CA ASP A 145 9.72 13.20 5.39
C ASP A 145 11.21 12.84 5.60
N PRO A 146 11.92 12.36 4.57
CA PRO A 146 13.32 11.94 4.70
C PRO A 146 14.26 13.10 5.02
N ALA A 147 13.87 14.37 4.78
CA ALA A 147 14.69 15.53 5.12
C ALA A 147 14.79 15.76 6.64
N THR A 148 13.85 15.21 7.40
CA THR A 148 13.78 15.32 8.87
C THR A 148 14.36 14.10 9.60
N ARG A 149 14.93 13.15 8.86
CA ARG A 149 15.32 11.83 9.38
C ARG A 149 16.81 11.62 9.31
N HIS A 150 17.35 10.86 10.25
CA HIS A 150 18.72 10.41 10.16
C HIS A 150 18.83 9.32 9.09
N ARG A 151 19.94 9.33 8.34
CA ARG A 151 20.24 8.29 7.34
C ARG A 151 20.12 6.88 7.88
N LYS A 152 20.54 6.67 9.15
CA LYS A 152 20.44 5.38 9.83
C LYS A 152 18.99 4.87 9.91
N GLU A 153 18.01 5.74 10.15
CA GLU A 153 16.59 5.33 10.23
C GLU A 153 16.11 4.76 8.89
N ILE A 154 16.54 5.34 7.78
CA ILE A 154 16.21 4.86 6.43
C ILE A 154 16.93 3.53 6.14
N GLU A 155 18.18 3.40 6.58
CA GLU A 155 18.95 2.15 6.47
C GLU A 155 18.29 1.02 7.28
N ASP A 156 17.86 1.30 8.51
CA ASP A 156 17.16 0.34 9.37
C ASP A 156 15.83 -0.14 8.72
N LEU A 157 15.09 0.77 8.06
CA LEU A 157 13.87 0.41 7.30
C LEU A 157 14.19 -0.48 6.10
N ARG A 158 15.28 -0.20 5.37
CA ARG A 158 15.73 -1.03 4.24
C ARG A 158 16.15 -2.42 4.71
N GLU A 159 16.90 -2.53 5.79
CA GLU A 159 17.31 -3.80 6.38
C GLU A 159 16.11 -4.62 6.85
N LEU A 160 15.09 -3.97 7.43
CA LEU A 160 13.83 -4.60 7.79
C LEU A 160 13.10 -5.16 6.55
N ALA A 161 12.97 -4.35 5.49
CA ALA A 161 12.33 -4.79 4.25
C ALA A 161 13.00 -6.04 3.66
N GLN A 162 14.34 -6.04 3.59
CA GLN A 162 15.13 -7.18 3.11
C GLN A 162 14.92 -8.43 3.97
N ARG A 163 15.01 -8.28 5.30
CA ARG A 163 14.88 -9.39 6.25
C ARG A 163 13.49 -10.03 6.24
N LYS A 164 12.45 -9.27 5.89
CA LYS A 164 11.06 -9.75 5.84
C LYS A 164 10.60 -10.13 4.44
N GLU A 165 11.41 -9.89 3.41
CA GLU A 165 11.10 -10.12 2.00
C GLU A 165 9.75 -9.50 1.56
N MET A 166 9.52 -8.26 1.94
CA MET A 166 8.31 -7.47 1.59
C MET A 166 8.64 -6.37 0.58
N GLU A 167 7.64 -5.95 -0.19
CA GLU A 167 7.71 -4.76 -1.06
C GLU A 167 7.37 -3.47 -0.31
#